data_AF-A0A522LHT1-F1
#
_entry.id   AF-A0A522LHT1-F1
#
_cell.length_a   1.000
_cell.length_b   1.000
_cell.length_c   1.000
_cell.angle_alpha   90.00
_cell.angle_beta   90.00
_cell.angle_gamma   90.00
#
_symmetry.space_group_name_H-M   'P 1'
#
loop_
_entity.id
_entity.type
_entity.pdbx_description
1 polymer ?
#
loop_
_entity_poly.entity_id
_entity_poly.type
_entity_poly.pdbx_seq_one_letter_code
_entity_poly.pdbx_strand_id
1 'polypeptide(L)'
;MFETNTYDDPVVLDPATRARWAFLETSSASAVLRSVCPAEWKEITDVLRTFALDPVHWLKKGGNRGDIARQIDDMFSQRNWREIRVDLSTQGVLVSRGGKIVEHLPPVEQEGYLVDNFKGRVALGTCPLPVVAATPATWNGEPYSTV
;
A
#
# COMPACT_ATOMS: atom_id res chain seq x y z
N MET A 1 13.22 11.78 -7.51
CA MET A 1 12.79 10.40 -7.23
C MET A 1 13.07 9.60 -8.48
N PHE A 2 13.83 8.50 -8.38
CA PHE A 2 14.14 7.67 -9.55
C PHE A 2 13.10 6.56 -9.65
N GLU A 3 12.40 6.51 -10.77
CA GLU A 3 11.53 5.40 -11.14
C GLU A 3 12.39 4.17 -11.46
N THR A 4 12.01 3.03 -10.93
CA THR A 4 12.68 1.75 -11.12
C THR A 4 11.65 0.69 -11.49
N ASN A 5 12.08 -0.40 -12.14
CA ASN A 5 11.18 -1.42 -12.68
C ASN A 5 11.61 -2.83 -12.26
N THR A 6 12.06 -3.01 -11.02
CA THR A 6 12.58 -4.32 -10.58
C THR A 6 11.50 -5.39 -10.51
N TYR A 7 10.22 -5.01 -10.53
CA TYR A 7 9.07 -5.90 -10.71
C TYR A 7 9.02 -6.58 -12.10
N ASP A 8 9.77 -6.13 -13.11
CA ASP A 8 9.81 -6.78 -14.43
C ASP A 8 10.74 -8.01 -14.45
N ASP A 9 11.57 -8.19 -13.41
CA ASP A 9 12.39 -9.38 -13.24
C ASP A 9 11.53 -10.57 -12.74
N PRO A 10 11.46 -11.70 -13.48
CA PRO A 10 10.68 -12.87 -13.09
C PRO A 10 11.11 -13.51 -11.76
N VAL A 11 12.32 -13.22 -11.28
CA VAL A 11 12.82 -13.66 -9.96
C VAL A 11 12.23 -12.81 -8.82
N VAL A 12 11.81 -11.58 -9.12
CA VAL A 12 11.22 -10.63 -8.17
C VAL A 12 9.70 -10.76 -8.14
N LEU A 13 9.05 -10.80 -9.30
CA LEU A 13 7.60 -10.91 -9.44
C LEU A 13 7.23 -11.95 -10.50
N ASP A 14 6.30 -12.83 -10.15
CA ASP A 14 5.77 -13.83 -11.08
C ASP A 14 5.15 -13.15 -12.33
N PRO A 15 5.53 -13.58 -13.56
CA PRO A 15 5.03 -12.95 -14.79
C PRO A 15 3.51 -12.95 -14.94
N ALA A 16 2.80 -13.95 -14.41
CA ALA A 16 1.34 -14.00 -14.48
C ALA A 16 0.70 -12.95 -13.56
N THR A 17 1.30 -12.69 -12.40
CA THR A 17 0.88 -11.58 -11.53
C THR A 17 1.22 -10.23 -12.19
N ARG A 18 2.43 -10.09 -12.74
CA ARG A 18 2.87 -8.86 -13.41
C ARG A 18 1.97 -8.43 -14.57
N ALA A 19 1.46 -9.40 -15.34
CA ALA A 19 0.57 -9.15 -16.48
C ALA A 19 -0.82 -8.59 -16.08
N ARG A 20 -1.21 -8.71 -14.81
CA ARG A 20 -2.53 -8.29 -14.33
C ARG A 20 -2.59 -6.88 -13.76
N TRP A 21 -1.43 -6.32 -13.41
CA TRP A 21 -1.35 -5.06 -12.68
C TRP A 21 -0.38 -4.10 -13.35
N ALA A 22 -0.73 -2.82 -13.34
CA ALA A 22 0.23 -1.75 -13.60
C ALA A 22 0.99 -1.48 -12.30
N PHE A 23 2.31 -1.40 -12.39
CA PHE A 23 3.19 -1.07 -11.27
C PHE A 23 3.82 0.30 -11.51
N LEU A 24 4.05 1.02 -10.42
CA LEU A 24 4.90 2.20 -10.36
C LEU A 24 5.82 1.98 -9.17
N GLU A 25 7.12 1.94 -9.41
CA GLU A 25 8.10 1.61 -8.38
C GLU A 25 9.19 2.68 -8.30
N THR A 26 9.67 2.90 -7.08
CA THR A 26 10.81 3.77 -6.81
C THR A 26 11.80 3.03 -5.93
N SER A 27 13.09 3.35 -6.07
CA SER A 27 14.17 2.81 -5.22
C SER A 27 14.27 1.28 -5.19
N SER A 28 13.91 0.60 -6.27
CA SER A 28 13.92 -0.87 -6.39
C SER A 28 13.04 -1.57 -5.35
N ALA A 29 11.91 -0.95 -4.98
CA ALA A 29 11.10 -1.41 -3.85
C ALA A 29 10.68 -2.89 -3.94
N SER A 30 10.32 -3.42 -5.13
CA SER A 30 9.92 -4.82 -5.25
C SER A 30 11.09 -5.78 -5.00
N ALA A 31 12.27 -5.51 -5.58
CA ALA A 31 13.47 -6.31 -5.31
C ALA A 31 13.91 -6.24 -3.84
N VAL A 32 13.81 -5.04 -3.22
CA VAL A 32 14.12 -4.85 -1.80
C VAL A 32 13.15 -5.63 -0.92
N LEU A 33 11.84 -5.52 -1.16
CA LEU A 33 10.81 -6.28 -0.41
C LEU A 33 11.04 -7.78 -0.55
N ARG A 34 11.24 -8.27 -1.77
CA ARG A 34 11.54 -9.69 -2.04
C ARG A 34 12.79 -10.19 -1.31
N SER A 35 13.80 -9.34 -1.12
CA SER A 35 15.07 -9.73 -0.50
C SER A 35 15.07 -9.58 1.03
N VAL A 36 14.43 -8.53 1.54
CA VAL A 36 14.51 -8.12 2.96
C VAL A 36 13.29 -8.59 3.76
N CYS A 37 12.12 -8.69 3.12
CA CYS A 37 10.85 -9.10 3.71
C CYS A 37 10.16 -10.17 2.81
N PRO A 38 10.81 -11.31 2.55
CA PRO A 38 10.34 -12.29 1.56
C PRO A 38 8.97 -12.90 1.90
N ALA A 39 8.64 -13.05 3.19
CA ALA A 39 7.35 -13.58 3.63
C ALA A 39 6.22 -12.59 3.35
N GLU A 40 6.42 -11.32 3.72
CA GLU A 40 5.46 -10.25 3.46
C GLU A 40 5.28 -10.00 1.96
N TRP A 41 6.39 -10.00 1.18
CA TRP A 41 6.32 -9.88 -0.27
C TRP A 41 5.54 -11.03 -0.93
N LYS A 42 5.73 -12.25 -0.43
CA LYS A 42 4.96 -13.41 -0.89
C LYS A 42 3.46 -13.22 -0.62
N GLU A 43 3.10 -12.74 0.56
CA GLU A 43 1.69 -12.49 0.90
C GLU A 43 1.07 -11.38 0.04
N ILE A 44 1.80 -10.30 -0.23
CA ILE A 44 1.39 -9.22 -1.13
C ILE A 44 1.13 -9.77 -2.54
N THR A 45 2.09 -10.50 -3.09
CA THR A 45 1.96 -11.06 -4.45
C THR A 45 0.87 -12.13 -4.53
N ASP A 46 0.65 -12.90 -3.46
CA ASP A 46 -0.48 -13.84 -3.35
C ASP A 46 -1.83 -13.11 -3.36
N VAL A 47 -1.95 -11.97 -2.67
CA VAL A 47 -3.16 -11.12 -2.71
C VAL A 47 -3.37 -10.56 -4.12
N LEU A 48 -2.35 -9.96 -4.74
CA LEU A 48 -2.42 -9.43 -6.11
C LEU A 48 -2.78 -10.51 -7.14
N ARG A 49 -2.28 -11.74 -6.94
CA ARG A 49 -2.58 -12.89 -7.79
C ARG A 49 -4.00 -13.43 -7.58
N THR A 50 -4.62 -13.24 -6.44
CA THR A 50 -5.94 -13.85 -6.14
C THR A 50 -7.09 -12.87 -6.23
N PHE A 51 -6.83 -11.59 -5.93
CA PHE A 51 -7.85 -10.54 -5.98
C PHE A 51 -8.38 -10.36 -7.40
N ALA A 52 -9.70 -10.40 -7.57
CA ALA A 52 -10.37 -10.14 -8.82
C ALA A 52 -11.67 -9.37 -8.55
N LEU A 53 -12.04 -8.47 -9.46
CA LEU A 53 -13.30 -7.75 -9.36
C LEU A 53 -14.44 -8.67 -9.82
N ASP A 54 -15.36 -9.04 -8.92
CA ASP A 54 -16.64 -9.67 -9.26
C ASP A 54 -17.72 -8.65 -9.71
N PRO A 55 -18.05 -8.57 -11.01
CA PRO A 55 -18.98 -7.57 -11.56
C PRO A 55 -20.34 -7.51 -10.87
N VAL A 56 -20.83 -8.62 -10.32
CA VAL A 56 -22.14 -8.70 -9.64
C VAL A 56 -22.15 -7.88 -8.35
N HIS A 57 -20.99 -7.78 -7.69
CA HIS A 57 -20.84 -7.03 -6.45
C HIS A 57 -20.51 -5.55 -6.71
N TRP A 58 -19.88 -5.21 -7.84
CA TRP A 58 -19.38 -3.87 -8.13
C TRP A 58 -20.34 -2.95 -8.88
N LEU A 59 -21.33 -3.48 -9.60
CA LEU A 59 -22.33 -2.67 -10.32
C LEU A 59 -23.43 -2.12 -9.40
N LYS A 60 -23.08 -1.76 -8.15
CA LYS A 60 -23.97 -1.14 -7.16
C LYS A 60 -23.59 0.34 -6.99
N LYS A 61 -24.58 1.19 -6.73
CA LYS A 61 -24.38 2.62 -6.49
C LYS A 61 -23.42 2.84 -5.32
N GLY A 62 -22.41 3.70 -5.51
CA GLY A 62 -21.32 3.91 -4.55
C GLY A 62 -21.75 4.49 -3.19
N GLY A 63 -21.00 4.12 -2.15
CA GLY A 63 -21.06 4.62 -0.77
C GLY A 63 -19.65 4.87 -0.19
N ASN A 64 -19.56 5.29 1.08
CA ASN A 64 -18.28 5.69 1.71
C ASN A 64 -17.36 4.49 1.98
N ARG A 65 -16.08 4.58 1.57
CA ARG A 65 -15.13 3.47 1.33
C ARG A 65 -15.74 2.38 0.43
N GLY A 66 -15.46 2.43 -0.87
CA GLY A 66 -15.93 1.42 -1.82
C GLY A 66 -15.51 0.01 -1.37
N ASP A 67 -16.40 -0.98 -1.52
CA ASP A 67 -16.22 -2.34 -0.99
C ASP A 67 -14.88 -3.01 -1.42
N ILE A 68 -14.19 -2.46 -2.44
CA ILE A 68 -12.88 -2.91 -2.95
C ILE A 68 -11.81 -2.82 -1.88
N ALA A 69 -11.66 -1.65 -1.26
CA ALA A 69 -10.59 -1.42 -0.29
C ALA A 69 -10.76 -2.38 0.89
N ARG A 70 -12.00 -2.51 1.38
CA ARG A 70 -12.34 -3.43 2.47
C ARG A 70 -12.05 -4.89 2.13
N GLN A 71 -12.40 -5.34 0.92
CA GLN A 71 -12.09 -6.71 0.50
C GLN A 71 -10.57 -6.97 0.47
N ILE A 72 -9.79 -6.02 -0.01
CA ILE A 72 -8.32 -6.14 -0.01
C ILE A 72 -7.78 -6.14 1.43
N ASP A 73 -8.26 -5.24 2.29
CA ASP A 73 -7.90 -5.19 3.71
C ASP A 73 -8.26 -6.50 4.43
N ASP A 74 -9.43 -7.08 4.16
CA ASP A 74 -9.85 -8.36 4.72
C ASP A 74 -8.91 -9.51 4.28
N MET A 75 -8.46 -9.50 3.02
CA MET A 75 -7.46 -10.46 2.55
C MET A 75 -6.13 -10.34 3.32
N PHE A 76 -5.69 -9.13 3.62
CA PHE A 76 -4.48 -8.91 4.42
C PHE A 76 -4.71 -9.23 5.91
N SER A 77 -5.87 -8.89 6.47
CA SER A 77 -6.27 -9.22 7.85
C SER A 77 -6.25 -10.72 8.12
N GLN A 78 -6.76 -11.54 7.18
CA GLN A 78 -6.68 -13.01 7.23
C GLN A 78 -5.24 -13.54 7.30
N ARG A 79 -4.26 -12.74 6.88
CA ARG A 79 -2.82 -13.04 6.91
C ARG A 79 -2.11 -12.37 8.09
N ASN A 80 -2.85 -11.92 9.10
CA ASN A 80 -2.36 -11.23 10.30
C ASN A 80 -1.74 -9.85 10.06
N TRP A 81 -2.08 -9.18 8.96
CA TRP A 81 -1.82 -7.75 8.82
C TRP A 81 -2.81 -6.95 9.66
N ARG A 82 -2.39 -5.80 10.17
CA ARG A 82 -3.20 -5.02 11.12
C ARG A 82 -3.10 -3.54 10.82
N GLU A 83 -4.19 -2.82 11.05
CA GLU A 83 -4.17 -1.37 11.08
C GLU A 83 -3.30 -0.91 12.27
N ILE A 84 -2.44 0.07 12.04
CA ILE A 84 -1.55 0.60 13.08
C ILE A 84 -1.34 2.10 12.94
N ARG A 85 -1.18 2.80 14.07
CA ARG A 85 -0.73 4.21 14.07
C ARG A 85 0.78 4.28 14.17
N VAL A 86 1.40 5.09 13.33
CA VAL A 86 2.84 5.35 13.37
C VAL A 86 3.09 6.68 14.06
N ASP A 87 3.45 6.65 15.35
CA ASP A 87 3.88 7.84 16.08
C ASP A 87 5.39 8.03 15.99
N LEU A 88 5.86 9.28 16.09
CA LEU A 88 7.28 9.62 16.00
C LEU A 88 7.77 10.25 17.31
N SER A 89 8.91 9.75 17.82
CA SER A 89 9.65 10.36 18.92
C SER A 89 10.97 10.88 18.39
N THR A 90 11.19 12.19 18.44
CA THR A 90 12.43 12.83 17.95
C THR A 90 13.18 13.47 19.11
N GLN A 91 14.49 13.21 19.21
CA GLN A 91 15.33 13.73 20.29
C GLN A 91 16.54 14.50 19.75
N GLY A 92 16.77 15.70 20.28
CA GLY A 92 18.00 16.45 20.03
C GLY A 92 19.15 15.92 20.87
N VAL A 93 20.33 15.73 20.25
CA VAL A 93 21.57 15.36 20.96
C VAL A 93 22.56 16.51 20.83
N LEU A 94 22.96 17.10 21.96
CA LEU A 94 23.97 18.16 22.00
C LEU A 94 25.36 17.53 21.98
N VAL A 95 26.12 17.83 20.93
CA VAL A 95 27.49 17.32 20.75
C VAL A 95 28.47 18.49 20.80
N SER A 96 29.48 18.38 21.66
CA SER A 96 30.55 19.37 21.76
C SER A 96 31.42 19.37 20.49
N ARG A 97 32.19 20.45 20.29
CA ARG A 97 33.15 20.53 19.16
C ARG A 97 34.14 19.35 19.10
N GLY A 98 34.47 18.75 20.25
CA GLY A 98 35.33 17.57 20.34
C GLY A 98 34.63 16.23 20.12
N GLY A 99 33.36 16.22 19.68
CA GLY A 99 32.59 15.00 19.42
C GLY A 99 32.03 14.32 20.67
N LYS A 100 32.26 14.86 21.87
CA LYS A 100 31.67 14.33 23.11
C LYS A 100 30.21 14.76 23.21
N ILE A 101 29.32 13.78 23.42
CA ILE A 101 27.91 14.04 23.77
C ILE A 101 27.88 14.77 25.11
N VAL A 102 27.20 15.92 25.12
CA VAL A 102 27.01 16.78 26.29
C VAL A 102 25.69 16.44 26.97
N GLU A 103 24.62 16.33 26.18
CA GLU A 103 23.26 16.13 26.70
C GLU A 103 22.33 15.57 25.64
N HIS A 104 21.31 14.84 26.07
CA HIS A 104 20.14 14.47 25.28
C HIS A 104 18.96 15.33 25.74
N LEU A 105 18.41 16.13 24.84
CA LEU A 105 17.24 16.98 25.14
C LEU A 105 15.99 16.12 25.36
N PRO A 106 14.94 16.62 26.02
CA PRO A 106 13.67 15.91 26.11
C PRO A 106 13.14 15.54 24.71
N PRO A 107 12.57 14.34 24.53
CA PRO A 107 12.00 13.94 23.25
C PRO A 107 10.75 14.78 22.93
N VAL A 108 10.57 15.08 21.65
CA VAL A 108 9.33 15.61 21.09
C VAL A 108 8.55 14.44 20.52
N GLU A 109 7.40 14.16 21.12
CA GLU A 109 6.45 13.16 20.64
C GLU A 109 5.49 13.81 19.65
N GLN A 110 5.34 13.20 18.48
CA GLN A 110 4.40 13.60 17.45
C GLN A 110 3.46 12.43 17.16
N GLU A 111 2.19 12.63 17.44
CA GLU A 111 1.14 11.71 17.00
C GLU A 111 1.14 11.68 15.46
N GLY A 112 1.15 10.49 14.89
CA GLY A 112 1.17 10.33 13.44
C GLY A 112 -0.16 9.84 12.87
N TYR A 113 -0.07 9.00 11.85
CA TYR A 113 -1.21 8.61 11.02
C TYR A 113 -1.44 7.11 11.07
N LEU A 114 -2.67 6.70 10.74
CA LEU A 114 -3.06 5.30 10.60
C LEU A 114 -2.59 4.75 9.24
N VAL A 115 -2.07 3.53 9.28
CA VAL A 115 -1.72 2.70 8.13
C VAL A 115 -2.66 1.52 8.13
N ASP A 116 -3.35 1.28 7.00
CA ASP A 116 -4.41 0.26 6.91
C ASP A 116 -3.88 -1.15 7.21
N ASN A 117 -2.71 -1.51 6.65
CA ASN A 117 -2.14 -2.85 6.79
C ASN A 117 -0.64 -2.79 7.10
N PHE A 118 -0.26 -3.23 8.29
CA PHE A 118 1.13 -3.37 8.72
C PHE A 118 1.48 -4.79 9.15
N LYS A 119 2.66 -5.25 8.74
CA LYS A 119 3.26 -6.51 9.20
C LYS A 119 4.78 -6.47 9.08
N GLY A 120 5.46 -6.86 10.16
CA GLY A 120 6.93 -6.92 10.20
C GLY A 120 7.56 -5.54 10.01
N ARG A 121 8.08 -5.28 8.81
CA ARG A 121 8.70 -4.00 8.40
C ARG A 121 8.01 -3.37 7.19
N VAL A 122 6.81 -3.83 6.84
CA VAL A 122 6.08 -3.42 5.64
C VAL A 122 4.77 -2.77 6.04
N ALA A 123 4.53 -1.60 5.48
CA ALA A 123 3.30 -0.84 5.59
C ALA A 123 2.64 -0.76 4.21
N LEU A 124 1.34 -1.03 4.13
CA LEU A 124 0.54 -0.97 2.92
C LEU A 124 -0.71 -0.12 3.21
N GLY A 125 -1.02 0.78 2.27
CA GLY A 125 -2.28 1.50 2.25
C GLY A 125 -3.16 1.01 1.10
N THR A 126 -4.45 0.86 1.34
CA THR A 126 -5.42 0.53 0.29
C THR A 126 -6.24 1.77 -0.03
N CYS A 127 -5.93 2.39 -1.16
CA CYS A 127 -6.69 3.55 -1.61
C CYS A 127 -7.72 3.12 -2.67
N PRO A 128 -9.02 3.31 -2.45
CA PRO A 128 -9.99 3.17 -3.52
C PRO A 128 -9.83 4.39 -4.46
N LEU A 129 -9.00 4.25 -5.49
CA LEU A 129 -9.11 5.06 -6.69
C LEU A 129 -9.92 4.26 -7.72
N PRO A 130 -11.26 4.35 -7.71
CA PRO A 130 -12.04 3.88 -8.84
C PRO A 130 -11.78 4.83 -10.01
N VAL A 131 -10.77 4.53 -10.83
CA VAL A 131 -10.83 4.93 -12.24
C VAL A 131 -11.79 3.95 -12.89
N VAL A 132 -13.09 4.24 -12.81
CA VAL A 132 -14.01 3.71 -13.80
C VAL A 132 -13.48 4.23 -15.11
N ALA A 133 -12.92 3.35 -15.94
CA ALA A 133 -12.67 3.67 -17.33
C ALA A 133 -14.04 3.97 -17.94
N ALA A 134 -14.43 5.24 -17.90
CA ALA A 134 -15.55 5.78 -18.63
C ALA A 134 -15.12 5.78 -20.10
N THR A 135 -15.27 4.63 -20.74
CA THR A 135 -15.28 4.57 -22.19
C THR A 135 -16.69 4.97 -22.64
N PRO A 136 -16.87 5.49 -23.86
CA PRO A 136 -18.21 5.70 -24.42
C PRO A 136 -19.09 4.43 -24.44
N ALA A 137 -18.47 3.24 -24.31
CA ALA A 137 -19.17 1.97 -24.22
C ALA A 137 -19.68 1.62 -22.80
N THR A 138 -19.11 2.23 -21.74
CA THR A 138 -19.43 1.95 -20.33
C THR A 138 -20.14 3.09 -19.62
N TRP A 139 -20.12 4.30 -20.18
CA TRP A 139 -20.84 5.46 -19.66
C TRP A 139 -21.35 6.33 -20.82
N ASN A 140 -22.64 6.64 -20.82
CA ASN A 140 -23.33 7.37 -21.89
C ASN A 140 -23.34 8.90 -21.68
N GLY A 141 -22.61 9.41 -20.69
CA GLY A 141 -22.56 10.85 -20.39
C GLY A 141 -23.75 11.39 -19.62
N GLU A 142 -24.76 10.56 -19.31
CA GLU A 142 -25.95 11.00 -18.58
C GLU A 142 -25.76 10.85 -17.05
N PRO A 143 -26.33 11.76 -16.24
CA PRO A 143 -26.37 11.60 -14.79
C PRO A 143 -27.19 10.34 -14.41
N TYR A 144 -26.68 9.53 -13.49
CA TYR A 144 -27.42 8.38 -12.97
C TYR A 144 -28.71 8.87 -12.28
N SER A 145 -29.87 8.52 -12.84
CA SER A 145 -31.17 8.80 -12.23
C SER A 145 -31.42 7.84 -11.07
N THR A 146 -31.94 8.36 -9.96
CA THR A 146 -32.44 7.57 -8.84
C THR A 146 -33.79 6.97 -9.24
N VAL A 147 -33.84 5.65 -9.35
CA VAL A 147 -35.09 4.89 -9.14
C VAL A 147 -35.37 4.84 -7.66
#